data_AF-K6YLQ4-F1
#
_entry.id   AF-K6YLQ4-F1
#
_cell.length_a   1.000
_cell.length_b   1.000
_cell.length_c   1.000
_cell.angle_alpha   90.00
_cell.angle_beta   90.00
_cell.angle_gamma   90.00
#
_symmetry.space_group_name_H-M   'P 1'
#
loop_
_entity.id
_entity.type
_entity.pdbx_description
1 polymer ?
#
loop_
_entity_poly.entity_id
_entity_poly.type
_entity_poly.pdbx_seq_one_letter_code
_entity_poly.pdbx_strand_id
1 'polypeptide(L)'
;MNFSLKILLVFIFAMPVLAMDFSLQHPEDLKEQYTLELLKALRAVHDLEKWEFTDKVHIDKTAIPHSHPILTLHARHGRKNQKDMLLSTYLHEQIHWLTDENIESTNLAIGKLKIAFSKVAVGFPEGARDEDSTYLHLIVCYLELKALGDYLSESRVKTVLEFWKKDHYTWIYHQVELHQDLIAKIITESGLTLGDKTHVSSKN
;
A
#
# COMPACT_ATOMS: atom_id res chain seq x y z
N MET A 1 -41.96 -45.92 -4.56
CA MET A 1 -40.83 -45.13 -5.10
C MET A 1 -40.73 -43.86 -4.28
N ASN A 2 -39.86 -43.83 -3.27
CA ASN A 2 -39.65 -42.63 -2.46
C ASN A 2 -38.37 -41.94 -2.94
N PHE A 3 -38.52 -40.82 -3.64
CA PHE A 3 -37.40 -39.95 -4.00
C PHE A 3 -36.94 -39.22 -2.73
N SER A 4 -35.73 -39.56 -2.25
CA SER A 4 -35.08 -38.84 -1.17
C SER A 4 -34.38 -37.61 -1.75
N LEU A 5 -34.94 -36.43 -1.46
CA LEU A 5 -34.36 -35.14 -1.80
C LEU A 5 -33.17 -34.87 -0.86
N LYS A 6 -31.94 -35.06 -1.34
CA LYS A 6 -30.74 -34.66 -0.61
C LYS A 6 -30.56 -33.15 -0.75
N ILE A 7 -30.91 -32.40 0.29
CA ILE A 7 -30.56 -30.98 0.42
C ILE A 7 -29.06 -30.90 0.66
N LEU A 8 -28.32 -30.42 -0.32
CA LEU A 8 -26.91 -30.06 -0.19
C LEU A 8 -26.84 -28.71 0.54
N LEU A 9 -26.52 -28.74 1.84
CA LEU A 9 -26.17 -27.55 2.60
C LEU A 9 -24.79 -27.07 2.16
N VAL A 10 -24.74 -25.98 1.40
CA VAL A 10 -23.52 -25.23 1.13
C VAL A 10 -23.28 -24.31 2.31
N PHE A 11 -22.32 -24.65 3.17
CA PHE A 11 -21.81 -23.75 4.18
C PHE A 11 -20.88 -22.74 3.50
N ILE A 12 -21.37 -21.52 3.30
CA ILE A 12 -20.52 -20.38 2.97
C ILE A 12 -19.81 -19.99 4.26
N PHE A 13 -18.56 -20.42 4.42
CA PHE A 13 -17.68 -19.86 5.43
C PHE A 13 -17.34 -18.43 5.00
N ALA A 14 -18.02 -17.45 5.57
CA ALA A 14 -17.51 -16.09 5.57
C ALA A 14 -16.27 -16.09 6.46
N MET A 15 -15.09 -16.14 5.85
CA MET A 15 -13.86 -15.80 6.56
C MET A 15 -14.06 -14.40 7.16
N PRO A 16 -13.73 -14.18 8.44
CA PRO A 16 -13.81 -12.84 9.01
C PRO A 16 -12.79 -11.98 8.25
N VAL A 17 -13.29 -11.09 7.38
CA VAL A 17 -12.52 -9.94 6.93
C VAL A 17 -11.98 -9.29 8.20
N LEU A 18 -10.66 -9.14 8.32
CA LEU A 18 -10.05 -8.43 9.44
C LEU A 18 -10.79 -7.09 9.59
N ALA A 19 -11.48 -6.95 10.73
CA ALA A 19 -12.21 -5.74 11.03
C ALA A 19 -11.18 -4.62 11.18
N MET A 20 -11.20 -3.66 10.26
CA MET A 20 -10.30 -2.52 10.32
C MET A 20 -10.83 -1.52 11.34
N ASP A 21 -9.97 -1.12 12.25
CA ASP A 21 -10.21 -0.02 13.16
C ASP A 21 -9.84 1.31 12.49
N PHE A 22 -10.82 2.21 12.42
CA PHE A 22 -10.66 3.52 11.81
C PHE A 22 -10.85 4.61 12.84
N SER A 23 -9.94 5.57 12.86
CA SER A 23 -10.04 6.77 13.70
C SER A 23 -9.82 8.05 12.89
N LEU A 24 -10.40 9.15 13.37
CA LEU A 24 -10.27 10.49 12.80
C LEU A 24 -9.59 11.40 13.82
N GLN A 25 -8.64 12.24 13.38
CA GLN A 25 -8.02 13.24 14.25
C GLN A 25 -9.02 14.36 14.59
N HIS A 26 -9.88 14.72 13.62
CA HIS A 26 -10.91 15.73 13.74
C HIS A 26 -12.25 15.14 13.28
N PRO A 27 -13.00 14.43 14.15
CA PRO A 27 -14.21 13.71 13.77
C PRO A 27 -15.30 14.58 13.15
N GLU A 28 -15.30 15.89 13.40
CA GLU A 28 -16.22 16.88 12.82
C GLU A 28 -15.79 17.39 11.43
N ASP A 29 -14.56 17.12 10.99
CA ASP A 29 -14.04 17.58 9.72
C ASP A 29 -14.59 16.75 8.55
N LEU A 30 -15.30 17.42 7.64
CA LEU A 30 -15.92 16.75 6.49
C LEU A 30 -14.90 16.10 5.55
N LYS A 31 -13.67 16.62 5.43
CA LYS A 31 -12.66 15.99 4.55
C LYS A 31 -12.20 14.67 5.14
N GLU A 32 -11.95 14.61 6.44
CA GLU A 32 -11.56 13.37 7.13
C GLU A 32 -12.69 12.32 7.04
N GLN A 33 -13.93 12.74 7.30
CA GLN A 33 -15.12 11.88 7.12
C GLN A 33 -15.25 11.35 5.68
N TYR A 34 -15.08 12.20 4.66
CA TYR A 34 -15.17 11.76 3.26
C TYR A 34 -14.03 10.82 2.88
N THR A 35 -12.81 11.07 3.35
CA THR A 35 -11.68 10.14 3.15
C THR A 35 -11.98 8.77 3.79
N LEU A 36 -12.52 8.74 5.00
CA LEU A 36 -12.90 7.50 5.68
C LEU A 36 -13.95 6.70 4.89
N GLU A 37 -15.05 7.35 4.52
CA GLU A 37 -16.13 6.68 3.81
C GLU A 37 -15.69 6.22 2.41
N LEU A 38 -14.83 6.98 1.74
CA LEU A 38 -14.25 6.56 0.46
C LEU A 38 -13.32 5.35 0.63
N LEU A 39 -12.50 5.31 1.68
CA LEU A 39 -11.63 4.17 1.97
C LEU A 39 -12.44 2.91 2.32
N LYS A 40 -13.48 3.04 3.16
CA LYS A 40 -14.41 1.93 3.43
C LYS A 40 -15.07 1.43 2.14
N ALA A 41 -15.50 2.33 1.26
CA ALA A 41 -16.09 1.95 -0.02
C ALA A 41 -15.08 1.21 -0.93
N LEU A 42 -13.81 1.63 -0.95
CA LEU A 42 -12.75 0.95 -1.69
C LEU A 42 -12.50 -0.47 -1.15
N ARG A 43 -12.43 -0.63 0.17
CA ARG A 43 -12.29 -1.95 0.84
C ARG A 43 -13.50 -2.86 0.62
N ALA A 44 -14.69 -2.30 0.47
CA ALA A 44 -15.90 -3.08 0.21
C ALA A 44 -15.96 -3.63 -1.23
N VAL A 45 -15.29 -2.99 -2.19
CA VAL A 45 -15.32 -3.40 -3.61
C VAL A 45 -14.07 -4.15 -4.06
N HIS A 46 -12.98 -4.07 -3.29
CA HIS A 46 -11.72 -4.74 -3.57
C HIS A 46 -11.34 -5.64 -2.39
N ASP A 47 -10.95 -6.88 -2.69
CA ASP A 47 -10.34 -7.76 -1.69
C ASP A 47 -8.88 -7.33 -1.45
N LEU A 48 -8.71 -6.31 -0.60
CA LEU A 48 -7.42 -5.72 -0.29
C LEU A 48 -6.58 -6.58 0.66
N GLU A 49 -7.13 -7.67 1.21
CA GLU A 49 -6.56 -8.40 2.33
C GLU A 49 -5.09 -8.74 2.08
N LYS A 50 -4.74 -9.18 0.87
CA LYS A 50 -3.38 -9.52 0.44
C LYS A 50 -2.33 -8.43 0.72
N TRP A 51 -2.73 -7.17 0.71
CA TRP A 51 -1.87 -6.00 0.89
C TRP A 51 -2.21 -5.21 2.17
N GLU A 52 -2.98 -5.77 3.10
CA GLU A 52 -3.28 -5.16 4.39
C GLU A 52 -2.48 -5.84 5.51
N PHE A 53 -1.56 -5.09 6.14
CA PHE A 53 -0.61 -5.61 7.14
C PHE A 53 -0.88 -5.06 8.55
N THR A 54 -1.41 -3.84 8.65
CA THR A 54 -2.01 -3.34 9.91
C THR A 54 -3.52 -3.29 9.82
N ASP A 55 -4.18 -3.45 10.97
CA ASP A 55 -5.62 -3.35 11.15
C ASP A 55 -6.10 -1.97 11.62
N LYS A 56 -5.18 -1.02 11.84
CA LYS A 56 -5.47 0.31 12.36
C LYS A 56 -5.14 1.39 11.34
N VAL A 57 -6.13 2.22 11.03
CA VAL A 57 -5.97 3.37 10.14
C VAL A 57 -6.46 4.63 10.84
N HIS A 58 -5.61 5.64 10.86
CA HIS A 58 -5.91 6.97 11.32
C HIS A 58 -6.01 7.93 10.13
N ILE A 59 -6.92 8.90 10.18
CA ILE A 59 -7.03 9.94 9.16
C ILE A 59 -6.84 11.28 9.84
N ASP A 60 -5.88 12.05 9.35
CA ASP A 60 -5.54 13.38 9.86
C ASP A 60 -5.28 14.33 8.68
N LYS A 61 -6.07 15.40 8.58
CA LYS A 61 -5.92 16.41 7.52
C LYS A 61 -4.64 17.26 7.62
N THR A 62 -3.87 17.14 8.70
CA THR A 62 -2.67 17.93 8.99
C THR A 62 -1.38 17.11 8.93
N ALA A 63 -1.49 15.77 8.98
CA ALA A 63 -0.34 14.88 8.94
C ALA A 63 0.19 14.66 7.53
N ILE A 64 1.50 14.48 7.42
CA ILE A 64 2.09 13.80 6.27
C ILE A 64 1.77 12.30 6.42
N PRO A 65 1.31 11.62 5.35
CA PRO A 65 1.06 10.17 5.42
C PRO A 65 2.28 9.40 5.93
N HIS A 66 2.03 8.40 6.78
CA HIS A 66 3.05 7.53 7.33
C HIS A 66 2.45 6.23 7.86
N SER A 67 3.27 5.18 7.91
CA SER A 67 2.86 3.85 8.36
C SER A 67 2.88 3.65 9.88
N HIS A 68 3.79 4.32 10.60
CA HIS A 68 4.09 4.02 12.01
C HIS A 68 3.91 5.22 12.96
N PRO A 69 3.49 4.99 14.22
CA PRO A 69 3.14 3.70 14.83
C PRO A 69 1.74 3.18 14.44
N ILE A 70 0.93 4.04 13.82
CA ILE A 70 -0.38 3.72 13.26
C ILE A 70 -0.38 4.27 11.84
N LEU A 71 -0.95 3.51 10.89
CA LEU A 71 -1.07 3.94 9.51
C LEU A 71 -1.94 5.20 9.46
N THR A 72 -1.34 6.33 9.13
CA THR A 72 -2.00 7.63 9.09
C THR A 72 -2.08 8.13 7.66
N LEU A 73 -3.30 8.46 7.22
CA LEU A 73 -3.57 9.01 5.90
C LEU A 73 -3.95 10.49 5.98
N HIS A 74 -3.42 11.29 5.05
CA HIS A 74 -3.89 12.66 4.85
C HIS A 74 -5.24 12.69 4.13
N ALA A 75 -6.15 13.55 4.57
CA ALA A 75 -7.46 13.78 3.94
C ALA A 75 -7.45 14.50 2.56
N ARG A 76 -6.32 14.56 1.83
CA ARG A 76 -6.19 15.34 0.57
C ARG A 76 -6.89 14.67 -0.63
N HIS A 77 -7.14 13.36 -0.56
CA HIS A 77 -7.75 12.56 -1.62
C HIS A 77 -9.14 12.00 -1.24
N GLY A 78 -9.93 12.75 -0.46
CA GLY A 78 -11.27 12.33 0.00
C GLY A 78 -12.39 12.46 -1.04
N ARG A 79 -12.13 12.89 -2.29
CA ARG A 79 -13.17 13.03 -3.32
C ARG A 79 -13.24 11.78 -4.20
N LYS A 80 -14.44 11.45 -4.69
CA LYS A 80 -14.68 10.25 -5.53
C LYS A 80 -13.79 10.16 -6.76
N ASN A 81 -13.47 11.28 -7.41
CA ASN A 81 -12.58 11.33 -8.57
C ASN A 81 -11.09 11.20 -8.21
N GLN A 82 -10.75 11.15 -6.92
CA GLN A 82 -9.40 10.97 -6.39
C GLN A 82 -9.19 9.61 -5.71
N LYS A 83 -10.19 8.72 -5.78
CA LYS A 83 -10.20 7.43 -5.08
C LYS A 83 -8.97 6.56 -5.40
N ASP A 84 -8.43 6.67 -6.62
CA ASP A 84 -7.27 5.86 -7.05
C ASP A 84 -6.00 6.35 -6.34
N MET A 85 -5.85 7.66 -6.12
CA MET A 85 -4.74 8.24 -5.36
C MET A 85 -4.88 7.97 -3.85
N LEU A 86 -6.12 7.92 -3.34
CA LEU A 86 -6.37 7.46 -1.97
C LEU A 86 -5.96 6.00 -1.81
N LEU A 87 -6.37 5.12 -2.72
CA LEU A 87 -5.99 3.71 -2.71
C LEU A 87 -4.47 3.55 -2.80
N SER A 88 -3.82 4.32 -3.67
CA SER A 88 -2.36 4.37 -3.83
C SER A 88 -1.67 4.68 -2.49
N THR A 89 -2.08 5.77 -1.84
CA THR A 89 -1.50 6.19 -0.55
C THR A 89 -1.75 5.13 0.53
N TYR A 90 -2.95 4.55 0.57
CA TYR A 90 -3.28 3.50 1.53
C TYR A 90 -2.38 2.26 1.36
N LEU A 91 -2.23 1.76 0.14
CA LEU A 91 -1.38 0.62 -0.16
C LEU A 91 0.11 0.95 0.09
N HIS A 92 0.55 2.17 -0.24
CA HIS A 92 1.91 2.64 0.06
C HIS A 92 2.23 2.50 1.55
N GLU A 93 1.37 3.02 2.42
CA GLU A 93 1.60 2.96 3.86
C GLU A 93 1.46 1.54 4.41
N GLN A 94 0.58 0.71 3.85
CA GLN A 94 0.53 -0.72 4.21
C GLN A 94 1.83 -1.45 3.82
N ILE A 95 2.42 -1.14 2.66
CA ILE A 95 3.65 -1.80 2.17
C ILE A 95 4.87 -1.48 3.06
N HIS A 96 4.91 -0.33 3.74
CA HIS A 96 5.96 -0.08 4.73
C HIS A 96 5.95 -1.09 5.88
N TRP A 97 4.77 -1.57 6.32
CA TRP A 97 4.69 -2.66 7.31
C TRP A 97 5.27 -3.96 6.76
N LEU A 98 4.99 -4.31 5.49
CA LEU A 98 5.60 -5.47 4.83
C LEU A 98 7.13 -5.39 4.82
N THR A 99 7.69 -4.23 4.49
CA THR A 99 9.15 -4.06 4.43
C THR A 99 9.80 -4.18 5.80
N ASP A 100 9.11 -3.76 6.86
CA ASP A 100 9.58 -3.86 8.23
C ASP A 100 9.48 -5.29 8.77
N GLU A 101 8.39 -6.00 8.48
CA GLU A 101 8.24 -7.44 8.80
C GLU A 101 9.29 -8.31 8.09
N ASN A 102 9.81 -7.86 6.94
CA ASN A 102 10.78 -8.57 6.11
C ASN A 102 12.14 -7.86 6.06
N ILE A 103 12.56 -7.25 7.18
CA ILE A 103 13.72 -6.35 7.22
C ILE A 103 15.02 -6.92 6.64
N GLU A 104 15.29 -8.22 6.79
CA GLU A 104 16.49 -8.86 6.21
C GLU A 104 16.44 -8.87 4.68
N SER A 105 15.31 -9.31 4.10
CA SER A 105 15.06 -9.30 2.65
C SER A 105 15.02 -7.88 2.09
N THR A 106 14.43 -6.94 2.84
CA THR A 106 14.41 -5.51 2.50
C THR A 106 15.82 -4.93 2.43
N ASN A 107 16.65 -5.19 3.45
CA ASN A 107 18.04 -4.72 3.48
C ASN A 107 18.88 -5.33 2.35
N LEU A 108 18.66 -6.61 2.03
CA LEU A 108 19.30 -7.25 0.88
C LEU A 108 18.90 -6.59 -0.45
N ALA A 109 17.61 -6.29 -0.63
CA ALA A 109 17.12 -5.58 -1.80
C ALA A 109 17.72 -4.17 -1.91
N ILE A 110 17.78 -3.42 -0.80
CA ILE A 110 18.45 -2.10 -0.74
C ILE A 110 19.93 -2.22 -1.13
N GLY A 111 20.64 -3.21 -0.61
CA GLY A 111 22.06 -3.46 -0.96
C GLY A 111 22.26 -3.70 -2.45
N LYS A 112 21.38 -4.47 -3.09
CA LYS A 112 21.41 -4.68 -4.54
C LYS A 112 21.01 -3.43 -5.33
N LEU A 113 20.04 -2.65 -4.85
CA LEU A 113 19.66 -1.38 -5.48
C LEU A 113 20.79 -0.35 -5.42
N LYS A 114 21.58 -0.31 -4.34
CA LYS A 114 22.78 0.54 -4.23
C LYS A 114 23.82 0.24 -5.31
N ILE A 115 23.95 -1.03 -5.70
CA ILE A 115 24.84 -1.44 -6.80
C ILE A 115 24.26 -1.03 -8.15
N ALA A 116 22.95 -1.20 -8.35
CA ALA A 116 22.27 -0.91 -9.61
C ALA A 116 22.11 0.60 -9.88
N PHE A 117 21.87 1.39 -8.84
CA PHE A 117 21.65 2.83 -8.88
C PHE A 117 22.71 3.50 -8.01
N SER A 118 23.88 3.76 -8.58
CA SER A 118 25.04 4.32 -7.85
C SER A 118 24.86 5.76 -7.37
N LYS A 119 23.83 6.46 -7.87
CA LYS A 119 23.42 7.78 -7.40
C LYS A 119 21.90 7.86 -7.40
N VAL A 120 21.33 8.32 -6.29
CA VAL A 120 19.88 8.50 -6.11
C VAL A 120 19.55 9.93 -5.72
N ALA A 121 18.30 10.33 -5.95
CA ALA A 121 17.82 11.62 -5.47
C ALA A 121 17.61 11.58 -3.95
N VAL A 122 17.81 12.72 -3.28
CA VAL A 122 17.55 12.91 -1.84
C VAL A 122 16.86 14.25 -1.66
N GLY A 123 15.89 14.29 -0.76
CA GLY A 123 15.10 15.47 -0.45
C GLY A 123 13.87 15.64 -1.36
N PHE A 124 12.91 16.40 -0.83
CA PHE A 124 11.67 16.73 -1.54
C PHE A 124 11.96 17.66 -2.76
N PRO A 125 11.28 17.47 -3.90
CA PRO A 125 10.25 16.46 -4.18
C PRO A 125 10.80 15.19 -4.81
N GLU A 126 12.09 15.10 -5.11
CA GLU A 126 12.62 14.04 -5.98
C GLU A 126 12.83 12.71 -5.25
N GLY A 127 13.45 12.75 -4.08
CA GLY A 127 13.78 11.58 -3.25
C GLY A 127 13.15 11.64 -1.86
N ALA A 128 13.56 10.69 -1.02
CA ALA A 128 13.18 10.67 0.39
C ALA A 128 14.20 11.43 1.26
N ARG A 129 14.08 11.33 2.59
CA ARG A 129 14.88 12.14 3.53
C ARG A 129 16.40 11.93 3.42
N ASP A 130 16.82 10.75 2.99
CA ASP A 130 18.22 10.31 2.86
C ASP A 130 18.31 9.20 1.79
N GLU A 131 19.53 8.77 1.44
CA GLU A 131 19.73 7.76 0.40
C GLU A 131 19.07 6.42 0.73
N ASP A 132 19.23 5.93 1.97
CA ASP A 132 18.64 4.65 2.41
C ASP A 132 17.13 4.68 2.30
N SER A 133 16.51 5.78 2.73
CA SER A 133 15.09 6.02 2.58
C SER A 133 14.69 6.10 1.10
N THR A 134 15.50 6.69 0.21
CA THR A 134 15.20 6.69 -1.23
C THR A 134 15.23 5.28 -1.82
N TYR A 135 16.20 4.45 -1.43
CA TYR A 135 16.24 3.04 -1.86
C TYR A 135 15.05 2.24 -1.35
N LEU A 136 14.66 2.44 -0.09
CA LEU A 136 13.44 1.85 0.45
C LEU A 136 12.23 2.27 -0.39
N HIS A 137 12.11 3.54 -0.75
CA HIS A 137 10.97 4.02 -1.54
C HIS A 137 10.98 3.55 -3.00
N LEU A 138 12.13 3.17 -3.59
CA LEU A 138 12.13 2.45 -4.87
C LEU A 138 11.42 1.09 -4.75
N ILE A 139 11.58 0.40 -3.61
CA ILE A 139 10.90 -0.87 -3.31
C ILE A 139 9.41 -0.60 -3.07
N VAL A 140 9.10 0.31 -2.16
CA VAL A 140 7.72 0.61 -1.75
C VAL A 140 6.88 1.11 -2.93
N CYS A 141 7.37 2.08 -3.71
CA CYS A 141 6.64 2.62 -4.86
C CYS A 141 6.50 1.59 -6.00
N TYR A 142 7.45 0.67 -6.18
CA TYR A 142 7.28 -0.44 -7.13
C TYR A 142 6.17 -1.39 -6.67
N LEU A 143 6.19 -1.81 -5.40
CA LEU A 143 5.19 -2.71 -4.83
C LEU A 143 3.81 -2.04 -4.79
N GLU A 144 3.74 -0.72 -4.59
CA GLU A 144 2.52 0.08 -4.63
C GLU A 144 1.85 -0.01 -6.00
N LEU A 145 2.59 0.22 -7.08
CA LEU A 145 2.05 0.11 -8.44
C LEU A 145 1.65 -1.33 -8.78
N LYS A 146 2.42 -2.32 -8.28
CA LYS A 146 2.07 -3.74 -8.41
C LYS A 146 0.76 -4.06 -7.70
N ALA A 147 0.59 -3.58 -6.46
CA ALA A 147 -0.62 -3.77 -5.67
C ALA A 147 -1.82 -3.10 -6.33
N LEU A 148 -1.66 -1.88 -6.87
CA LEU A 148 -2.72 -1.22 -7.64
C LEU A 148 -3.12 -2.01 -8.88
N GLY A 149 -2.16 -2.67 -9.55
CA GLY A 149 -2.42 -3.54 -10.70
C GLY A 149 -3.29 -4.76 -10.38
N ASP A 150 -3.37 -5.19 -9.13
CA ASP A 150 -4.28 -6.28 -8.72
C ASP A 150 -5.75 -5.81 -8.69
N TYR A 151 -6.02 -4.50 -8.60
CA TYR A 151 -7.36 -3.93 -8.37
C TYR A 151 -7.85 -2.96 -9.44
N LEU A 152 -6.92 -2.37 -10.19
CA LEU A 152 -7.20 -1.32 -11.16
C LEU A 152 -6.83 -1.79 -12.58
N SER A 153 -7.48 -1.19 -13.58
CA SER A 153 -7.03 -1.36 -14.96
C SER A 153 -5.67 -0.67 -15.16
N GLU A 154 -4.89 -1.18 -16.11
CA GLU A 154 -3.58 -0.60 -16.47
C GLU A 154 -3.66 0.92 -16.73
N SER A 155 -4.70 1.39 -17.42
CA SER A 155 -4.93 2.83 -17.67
C SER A 155 -5.09 3.66 -16.39
N ARG A 156 -5.73 3.09 -15.36
CA ARG A 156 -5.92 3.74 -14.06
C ARG A 156 -4.64 3.73 -13.24
N VAL A 157 -3.90 2.62 -13.24
CA VAL A 157 -2.55 2.57 -12.64
C VAL A 157 -1.63 3.61 -13.27
N LYS A 158 -1.64 3.72 -14.61
CA LYS A 158 -0.88 4.75 -15.32
C LYS A 158 -1.29 6.17 -14.96
N THR A 159 -2.58 6.41 -14.73
CA THR A 159 -3.08 7.73 -14.28
C THR A 159 -2.52 8.09 -12.90
N VAL A 160 -2.47 7.11 -11.99
CA VAL A 160 -1.87 7.28 -10.66
C VAL A 160 -0.36 7.56 -10.76
N LEU A 161 0.36 6.76 -11.55
CA LEU A 161 1.79 6.96 -11.80
C LEU A 161 2.10 8.36 -12.36
N GLU A 162 1.34 8.80 -13.37
CA GLU A 162 1.51 10.13 -13.98
C GLU A 162 1.20 11.29 -13.03
N PHE A 163 0.32 11.07 -12.06
CA PHE A 163 0.06 12.02 -10.99
C PHE A 163 1.28 12.10 -10.05
N TRP A 164 1.74 10.96 -9.53
CA TRP A 164 2.81 10.95 -8.53
C TRP A 164 4.18 11.39 -9.05
N LYS A 165 4.48 11.14 -10.33
CA LYS A 165 5.68 11.69 -11.01
C LYS A 165 5.77 13.22 -10.96
N LYS A 166 4.71 13.93 -10.56
CA LYS A 166 4.65 15.41 -10.50
C LYS A 166 4.35 15.97 -9.11
N ASP A 167 4.21 15.11 -8.09
CA ASP A 167 3.79 15.51 -6.74
C ASP A 167 4.94 15.39 -5.73
N HIS A 168 5.32 14.15 -5.41
CA HIS A 168 6.42 13.82 -4.51
C HIS A 168 7.07 12.52 -4.97
N TYR A 169 8.29 12.24 -4.49
CA TYR A 169 9.11 11.12 -4.95
C TYR A 169 9.22 11.09 -6.48
N THR A 170 9.31 12.26 -7.12
CA THR A 170 9.16 12.38 -8.57
C THR A 170 10.23 11.58 -9.30
N TRP A 171 11.48 11.65 -8.85
CA TRP A 171 12.58 10.86 -9.39
C TRP A 171 12.36 9.36 -9.16
N ILE A 172 11.88 8.96 -7.98
CA ILE A 172 11.61 7.55 -7.64
C ILE A 172 10.54 6.97 -8.56
N TYR A 173 9.39 7.63 -8.73
CA TYR A 173 8.35 7.14 -9.64
C TYR A 173 8.80 7.10 -11.10
N HIS A 174 9.67 8.02 -11.52
CA HIS A 174 10.34 7.94 -12.83
C HIS A 174 11.25 6.70 -12.94
N GLN A 175 12.05 6.39 -11.92
CA GLN A 175 12.89 5.19 -11.94
C GLN A 175 12.07 3.91 -11.91
N VAL A 176 11.00 3.86 -11.11
CA VAL A 176 10.10 2.71 -11.05
C VAL A 176 9.50 2.45 -12.44
N GLU A 177 9.03 3.49 -13.15
CA GLU A 177 8.51 3.34 -14.51
C GLU A 177 9.56 2.81 -15.48
N LEU A 178 10.78 3.36 -15.45
CA LEU A 178 11.86 3.03 -16.41
C LEU A 178 12.51 1.66 -16.14
N HIS A 179 12.53 1.21 -14.89
CA HIS A 179 13.32 0.06 -14.45
C HIS A 179 12.48 -1.03 -13.75
N GLN A 180 11.20 -1.16 -14.12
CA GLN A 180 10.28 -2.15 -13.52
C GLN A 180 10.87 -3.55 -13.43
N ASP A 181 11.40 -4.08 -14.53
CA ASP A 181 11.93 -5.45 -14.59
C ASP A 181 13.16 -5.64 -13.69
N LEU A 182 14.03 -4.63 -13.61
CA LEU A 182 15.21 -4.66 -12.77
C LEU A 182 14.83 -4.65 -11.28
N ILE A 183 13.93 -3.75 -10.89
CA ILE A 183 13.46 -3.64 -9.50
C ILE A 183 12.70 -4.92 -9.10
N ALA A 184 11.83 -5.43 -9.98
CA ALA A 184 11.12 -6.69 -9.79
C ALA A 184 12.07 -7.86 -9.55
N LYS A 185 13.12 -7.96 -10.38
CA LYS A 185 14.15 -8.98 -10.26
C LYS A 185 14.89 -8.86 -8.92
N ILE A 186 15.32 -7.65 -8.54
CA ILE A 186 16.03 -7.42 -7.28
C ILE A 186 15.17 -7.82 -6.08
N ILE A 187 13.90 -7.42 -6.05
CA ILE A 187 12.95 -7.78 -4.97
C ILE A 187 12.80 -9.31 -4.89
N THR A 188 12.56 -9.96 -6.03
CA THR A 188 12.38 -11.42 -6.11
C THR A 188 13.62 -12.17 -5.63
N GLU A 189 14.80 -11.81 -6.14
CA GLU A 189 16.06 -12.45 -5.76
C GLU A 189 16.51 -12.14 -4.32
N SER A 190 15.90 -11.15 -3.68
CA SER A 190 16.17 -10.82 -2.28
C SER A 190 15.21 -11.53 -1.33
N GLY A 191 14.25 -12.29 -1.85
CA GLY A 191 13.26 -13.00 -1.03
C GLY A 191 12.26 -12.07 -0.35
N LEU A 192 12.10 -10.83 -0.82
CA LEU A 192 11.06 -9.93 -0.31
C LEU A 192 9.73 -10.33 -0.92
N THR A 193 9.03 -11.22 -0.23
CA THR A 193 7.74 -11.78 -0.63
C THR A 193 6.64 -11.31 0.32
N LEU A 194 5.39 -11.35 -0.14
CA LEU A 194 4.25 -11.31 0.76
C LEU A 194 4.36 -12.52 1.68
N GLY A 195 4.70 -12.30 2.96
CA GLY A 195 4.86 -13.37 3.92
C GLY A 195 3.56 -14.17 4.11
N ASP A 196 3.67 -15.39 4.63
CA ASP A 196 2.52 -16.08 5.19
C ASP A 196 2.02 -15.25 6.38
N LYS A 197 0.77 -14.77 6.29
CA LYS A 197 0.14 -13.95 7.35
C LYS A 197 -0.04 -14.75 8.63
N THR A 198 1.04 -14.93 9.37
CA THR A 198 0.98 -15.43 10.74
C THR A 198 0.82 -14.21 11.62
N HIS A 199 -0.44 -13.91 11.94
CA HIS A 199 -0.87 -12.74 12.70
C HIS A 199 0.06 -12.41 13.88
N VAL A 200 0.88 -11.37 13.74
CA VAL A 200 1.53 -10.73 14.89
C VAL A 200 0.50 -9.76 15.46
N SER A 201 -0.35 -10.29 16.34
CA SER A 201 -1.10 -9.45 17.27
C SER A 201 -0.08 -8.62 18.03
N SER A 202 -0.04 -7.31 17.78
CA SER A 202 0.76 -6.37 18.54
C SER A 202 0.27 -6.39 19.99
N LYS A 203 0.94 -7.20 20.81
CA LYS A 203 0.99 -6.95 22.25
C LYS A 203 1.79 -5.67 22.45
N ASN A 204 1.12 -4.62 22.92
CA ASN A 204 1.54 -3.78 24.05
C ASN A 204 0.40 -2.84 24.43
#